data_AF-A0A9D4MRE1-F1
#
_entry.id   AF-A0A9D4MRE1-F1
#
_cell.length_a   1.000
_cell.length_b   1.000
_cell.length_c   1.000
_cell.angle_alpha   90.00
_cell.angle_beta   90.00
_cell.angle_gamma   90.00
#
_symmetry.space_group_name_H-M   'P 1'
#
loop_
_entity.id
_entity.type
_entity.pdbx_description
1 polymer ?
#
loop_
_entity_poly.entity_id
_entity_poly.type
_entity_poly.pdbx_seq_one_letter_code
_entity_poly.pdbx_strand_id
1 'polypeptide(L)'
;MAGLPDPAKALSTTEALLTQAANDAVEEMVIGRKRKRGEYASYCEETRAKIARYAIDNGVAKALRHFTANMGKKVSETTVRSMRDQYVKRKKKLGEDMKSLSKSPRGAPTMLGECDEAVQTYIKTFVSKVALSTYQP
;
A
#
# COMPACT_ATOMS: atom_id res chain seq x y z
N MET A 1 -24.12 12.89 2.36
CA MET A 1 -23.74 13.31 0.99
C MET A 1 -25.01 13.21 0.16
N ALA A 2 -25.54 14.33 -0.33
CA ALA A 2 -26.69 14.30 -1.22
C ALA A 2 -26.26 13.65 -2.55
N GLY A 3 -27.00 12.63 -3.01
CA GLY A 3 -26.75 11.97 -4.30
C GLY A 3 -27.09 12.90 -5.47
N LEU A 4 -26.51 12.64 -6.65
CA LEU A 4 -26.85 13.37 -7.86
C LEU A 4 -28.36 13.24 -8.17
N PRO A 5 -29.00 14.27 -8.75
CA PRO A 5 -30.38 14.19 -9.20
C PRO A 5 -30.59 13.01 -10.16
N ASP A 6 -31.63 12.23 -9.92
CA ASP A 6 -31.98 11.06 -10.73
C ASP A 6 -32.67 11.50 -12.04
N PRO A 7 -32.06 11.26 -13.22
CA PRO A 7 -32.63 11.65 -14.51
C PRO A 7 -33.94 10.92 -14.83
N ALA A 8 -34.22 9.76 -14.20
CA ALA A 8 -35.46 9.01 -14.39
C ALA A 8 -36.69 9.68 -13.72
N LYS A 9 -36.49 10.72 -12.91
CA LYS A 9 -37.55 11.51 -12.28
C LYS A 9 -37.92 12.78 -13.06
N ALA A 10 -37.29 13.05 -14.19
CA ALA A 10 -37.59 14.21 -15.01
C ALA A 10 -38.95 14.07 -15.72
N LEU A 11 -39.68 15.19 -15.85
CA LEU A 11 -41.03 15.21 -16.43
C LEU A 11 -41.01 15.15 -17.97
N SER A 12 -39.88 15.51 -18.58
CA SER A 12 -39.67 15.50 -20.03
C SER A 12 -38.39 14.78 -20.43
N THR A 13 -38.41 14.13 -21.59
CA THR A 13 -37.24 13.49 -22.21
C THR A 13 -36.07 14.46 -22.40
N THR A 14 -36.36 15.73 -22.70
CA THR A 14 -35.33 16.77 -22.86
C THR A 14 -34.66 17.12 -21.53
N GLU A 15 -35.43 17.15 -20.45
CA GLU A 15 -34.92 17.43 -19.09
C GLU A 15 -34.08 16.27 -18.56
N ALA A 16 -34.49 15.02 -18.85
CA ALA A 16 -33.72 13.84 -18.50
C ALA A 16 -32.32 13.86 -19.16
N LEU A 17 -32.26 14.19 -20.46
CA LEU A 17 -31.00 14.30 -21.20
C LEU A 17 -30.09 15.41 -20.66
N LEU A 18 -30.66 16.58 -20.35
CA LEU A 18 -29.89 17.70 -19.77
C LEU A 18 -29.36 17.35 -18.37
N THR A 19 -30.16 16.65 -17.57
CA THR A 19 -29.77 16.21 -16.22
C THR A 19 -28.65 15.17 -16.29
N GLN A 20 -28.75 14.21 -17.22
CA GLN A 20 -27.70 13.22 -17.47
C GLN A 20 -26.38 13.89 -17.89
N ALA A 21 -26.43 14.80 -18.87
CA ALA A 21 -25.24 15.49 -19.35
C ALA A 21 -24.55 16.33 -18.26
N ALA A 22 -25.35 16.97 -17.39
CA ALA A 22 -24.83 17.69 -16.23
C ALA A 22 -24.19 16.76 -15.20
N ASN A 23 -24.80 15.60 -14.93
CA ASN A 23 -24.27 14.59 -14.03
C ASN A 23 -22.94 14.02 -14.53
N ASP A 24 -22.85 13.69 -15.82
CA ASP A 24 -21.63 13.16 -16.44
C ASP A 24 -20.46 14.16 -16.34
N ALA A 25 -20.73 15.45 -16.59
CA ALA A 25 -19.73 16.50 -16.47
C ALA A 25 -19.22 16.68 -15.02
N VAL A 26 -20.11 16.56 -14.03
CA VAL A 26 -19.74 16.61 -12.60
C VAL A 26 -18.93 15.39 -12.21
N GLU A 27 -19.30 14.20 -12.70
CA GLU A 27 -18.59 12.96 -12.40
C GLU A 27 -17.16 12.98 -12.96
N GLU A 28 -16.98 13.41 -14.22
CA GLU A 28 -15.66 13.61 -14.83
C GLU A 28 -14.79 14.61 -14.05
N MET A 29 -15.36 15.73 -13.60
CA MET A 29 -14.63 16.70 -12.76
C MET A 29 -14.23 16.12 -11.39
N VAL A 30 -15.07 15.26 -10.80
CA VAL A 30 -14.81 14.63 -9.50
C VAL A 30 -13.76 13.52 -9.61
N ILE A 31 -13.84 12.70 -10.66
CA ILE A 31 -12.88 11.62 -10.93
C ILE A 31 -11.52 12.21 -11.29
N GLY A 32 -11.46 13.24 -12.14
CA GLY A 32 -10.21 13.91 -12.52
C GLY A 32 -9.48 14.57 -11.34
N ARG A 33 -10.20 14.98 -10.29
CA ARG A 33 -9.60 15.54 -9.05
C ARG A 33 -9.08 14.48 -8.08
N LYS A 34 -9.56 13.24 -8.16
CA LYS A 34 -9.05 12.14 -7.32
C LYS A 34 -7.73 11.62 -7.87
N ARG A 35 -6.62 12.22 -7.44
CA ARG A 35 -5.28 11.67 -7.69
C ARG A 35 -5.25 10.21 -7.25
N LYS A 36 -4.99 9.29 -8.19
CA LYS A 36 -4.71 7.89 -7.86
C LYS A 36 -3.54 7.85 -6.88
N ARG A 37 -3.72 7.14 -5.77
CA ARG A 37 -2.67 6.98 -4.76
C ARG A 37 -1.45 6.33 -5.41
N GLY A 38 -0.28 6.94 -5.22
CA GLY A 38 0.97 6.40 -5.76
C GLY A 38 1.33 5.04 -5.18
N GLU A 39 2.18 4.31 -5.90
CA GLU A 39 2.70 3.01 -5.47
C GLU A 39 3.56 3.16 -4.20
N TYR A 40 3.36 2.27 -3.24
CA TYR A 40 4.20 2.26 -2.03
C TYR A 40 5.60 1.75 -2.36
N ALA A 41 6.62 2.49 -1.91
CA ALA A 41 7.99 2.02 -2.00
C ALA A 41 8.20 0.76 -1.11
N SER A 42 8.58 -0.35 -1.73
CA SER A 42 9.10 -1.52 -1.02
C SER A 42 10.62 -1.39 -0.88
N TYR A 43 11.13 -1.71 0.31
CA TYR A 43 12.55 -1.67 0.64
C TYR A 43 13.00 -3.07 1.06
N CYS A 44 14.12 -3.55 0.50
CA CYS A 44 14.72 -4.80 0.93
C CYS A 44 15.22 -4.71 2.38
N GLU A 45 15.31 -5.84 3.06
CA GLU A 45 15.60 -5.89 4.50
C GLU A 45 16.96 -5.28 4.86
N GLU A 46 17.97 -5.49 4.03
CA GLU A 46 19.30 -4.91 4.20
C GLU A 46 19.28 -3.39 4.07
N THR A 47 18.53 -2.88 3.09
CA THR A 47 18.35 -1.45 2.88
C THR A 47 17.69 -0.82 4.10
N ARG A 48 16.67 -1.48 4.67
CA ARG A 48 16.01 -1.01 5.89
C ARG A 48 16.97 -0.94 7.07
N ALA A 49 17.86 -1.92 7.22
CA ALA A 49 18.91 -1.91 8.24
C ALA A 49 19.96 -0.80 8.01
N LYS A 50 20.35 -0.55 6.76
CA LYS A 50 21.25 0.57 6.40
C LYS A 50 20.61 1.93 6.72
N ILE A 51 19.35 2.13 6.34
CA ILE A 51 18.59 3.35 6.65
C ILE A 51 18.48 3.56 8.16
N ALA A 52 18.14 2.51 8.91
CA ALA A 52 17.97 2.58 10.34
C ALA A 52 19.28 2.94 11.06
N ARG A 53 20.39 2.28 10.72
CA ARG A 53 21.73 2.59 11.29
C ARG A 53 22.13 4.03 11.03
N TYR A 54 22.05 4.46 9.77
CA TYR A 54 22.36 5.85 9.42
C TYR A 54 21.47 6.85 10.15
N ALA A 55 20.18 6.56 10.34
CA ALA A 55 19.25 7.42 11.06
C ALA A 55 19.52 7.50 12.57
N ILE A 56 20.16 6.48 13.16
CA ILE A 56 20.62 6.50 14.56
C ILE A 56 21.83 7.43 14.68
N ASP A 57 22.79 7.30 13.77
CA ASP A 57 24.07 8.03 13.85
C ASP A 57 23.94 9.50 13.43
N ASN A 58 23.12 9.77 12.41
CA ASN A 58 23.05 11.08 11.74
C ASN A 58 21.69 11.78 11.90
N GLY A 59 20.71 11.11 12.49
CA GLY A 59 19.34 11.61 12.61
C GLY A 59 18.45 11.34 11.39
N VAL A 60 17.14 11.41 11.61
CA VAL A 60 16.10 11.03 10.64
C VAL A 60 16.10 11.92 9.39
N ALA A 61 16.24 13.24 9.56
CA ALA A 61 16.20 14.19 8.45
C ALA A 61 17.38 14.02 7.49
N LYS A 62 18.60 13.77 8.03
CA LYS A 62 19.79 13.55 7.22
C LYS A 62 19.72 12.21 6.48
N ALA A 63 19.22 11.16 7.13
CA ALA A 63 18.96 9.88 6.49
C ALA A 63 17.95 10.01 5.34
N LEU A 64 16.86 10.73 5.56
CA LEU A 64 15.83 10.96 4.53
C LEU A 64 16.43 11.62 3.28
N ARG A 65 17.24 12.66 3.44
CA ARG A 65 17.90 13.35 2.31
C ARG A 65 18.89 12.43 1.60
N HIS A 66 19.73 11.74 2.35
CA HIS A 66 20.75 10.83 1.80
C HIS A 66 20.12 9.69 0.99
N PHE A 67 19.13 8.99 1.54
CA PHE A 67 18.53 7.86 0.86
C PHE A 67 17.55 8.24 -0.24
N THR A 68 16.89 9.40 -0.14
CA THR A 68 16.06 9.91 -1.24
C THR A 68 16.93 10.25 -2.45
N ALA A 69 18.12 10.82 -2.25
CA ALA A 69 19.07 11.08 -3.33
C ALA A 69 19.61 9.78 -3.96
N ASN A 70 19.98 8.80 -3.13
CA ASN A 70 20.67 7.60 -3.61
C ASN A 70 19.73 6.53 -4.23
N MET A 71 18.45 6.49 -3.84
CA MET A 71 17.52 5.42 -4.26
C MET A 71 16.62 5.79 -5.44
N GLY A 72 16.68 7.05 -5.90
CA GLY A 72 15.79 7.57 -6.95
C GLY A 72 14.30 7.56 -6.58
N LYS A 73 13.95 7.22 -5.32
CA LYS A 73 12.59 7.18 -4.79
C LYS A 73 12.53 7.97 -3.50
N LYS A 74 11.46 8.75 -3.32
CA LYS A 74 11.25 9.55 -2.11
C LYS A 74 10.99 8.63 -0.92
N VAL A 75 11.90 8.66 0.05
CA VAL A 75 11.69 7.99 1.34
C VAL A 75 10.88 8.93 2.22
N SER A 76 9.78 8.43 2.79
CA SER A 76 8.98 9.23 3.73
C SER A 76 9.63 9.28 5.11
N GLU A 77 9.49 10.40 5.81
CA GLU A 77 10.07 10.57 7.14
C GLU A 77 9.50 9.55 8.14
N THR A 78 8.20 9.29 8.06
CA THR A 78 7.51 8.28 8.86
C THR A 78 8.12 6.90 8.66
N THR A 79 8.51 6.57 7.42
CA THR A 79 9.19 5.32 7.11
C THR A 79 10.55 5.23 7.78
N VAL A 80 11.39 6.27 7.65
CA VAL A 80 12.73 6.29 8.27
C VAL A 80 12.62 6.15 9.79
N ARG A 81 11.71 6.90 10.41
CA ARG A 81 11.44 6.84 11.85
C ARG A 81 11.01 5.43 12.27
N SER A 82 10.08 4.83 11.54
CA SER A 82 9.63 3.46 11.83
C SER A 82 10.75 2.43 11.70
N MET A 83 11.62 2.53 10.68
CA MET A 83 12.78 1.65 10.51
C MET A 83 13.77 1.80 11.67
N ARG A 84 14.08 3.04 12.08
CA ARG A 84 14.93 3.34 13.24
C ARG A 84 14.36 2.72 14.52
N ASP A 85 13.08 2.95 14.80
CA ASP A 85 12.46 2.50 16.04
C ASP A 85 12.40 0.96 16.11
N GLN A 86 12.12 0.30 14.98
CA GLN A 86 12.20 -1.15 14.87
C GLN A 86 13.61 -1.68 15.10
N TYR A 87 14.63 -1.01 14.56
CA TYR A 87 16.03 -1.38 14.76
C TYR A 87 16.43 -1.23 16.23
N VAL A 88 16.12 -0.10 16.86
CA VAL A 88 16.41 0.12 18.29
C VAL A 88 15.71 -0.92 19.17
N LYS A 89 14.44 -1.21 18.90
CA LYS A 89 13.67 -2.22 19.65
C LYS A 89 14.29 -3.62 19.51
N ARG A 90 14.77 -3.98 18.33
CA ARG A 90 15.41 -5.28 18.11
C ARG A 90 16.82 -5.33 18.68
N LYS A 91 17.63 -4.27 18.52
CA LYS A 91 18.96 -4.15 19.13
C LYS A 91 18.90 -4.29 20.65
N LYS A 92 17.89 -3.70 21.30
CA LYS A 92 17.65 -3.89 22.75
C LYS A 92 17.30 -5.33 23.15
N LYS A 93 16.69 -6.11 22.26
CA LYS A 93 16.34 -7.52 22.52
C LYS A 93 17.49 -8.49 22.26
N LEU A 94 18.26 -8.25 21.19
CA LEU A 94 19.28 -9.18 20.71
C LEU A 94 20.70 -8.82 21.15
N GLY A 95 20.95 -7.57 21.58
CA GLY A 95 22.27 -7.07 21.95
C GLY A 95 23.20 -6.75 20.78
N GLU A 96 22.88 -7.19 19.55
CA GLU A 96 23.77 -7.07 18.39
C GLU A 96 23.26 -6.09 17.31
N ASP A 97 24.20 -5.62 16.48
CA ASP A 97 23.90 -4.83 15.29
C ASP A 97 23.39 -5.71 14.14
N MET A 98 22.18 -5.42 13.66
CA MET A 98 21.50 -6.25 12.67
C MET A 98 21.87 -5.82 11.25
N LYS A 99 22.27 -6.79 10.42
CA LYS A 99 22.52 -6.55 8.98
C LYS A 99 21.23 -6.51 8.16
N SER A 100 20.16 -7.16 8.62
CA SER A 100 18.84 -7.19 7.97
C SER A 100 17.73 -6.75 8.93
N LEU A 101 16.75 -6.02 8.41
CA LEU A 101 15.56 -5.58 9.15
C LEU A 101 14.29 -6.01 8.40
N SER A 102 13.75 -7.18 8.76
CA SER A 102 12.50 -7.70 8.21
C SER A 102 11.28 -6.87 8.63
N LYS A 103 10.22 -6.87 7.83
CA LYS A 103 8.96 -6.22 8.22
C LYS A 103 8.32 -7.06 9.31
N SER A 104 7.78 -6.42 10.34
CA SER A 104 6.93 -7.13 11.28
C SER A 104 5.71 -7.68 10.53
N PRO A 105 5.26 -8.90 10.84
CA PRO A 105 4.01 -9.42 10.30
C PRO A 105 2.89 -8.43 10.67
N ARG A 106 2.00 -8.18 9.72
CA ARG A 106 0.84 -7.31 9.90
C ARG A 106 -0.41 -8.17 10.00
N GLY A 107 -1.36 -7.72 10.81
CA GLY A 107 -2.64 -8.40 11.00
C GLY A 107 -2.68 -9.27 12.25
N ALA A 108 -3.82 -9.95 12.43
CA ALA A 108 -4.01 -10.90 13.51
C ALA A 108 -3.14 -12.15 13.27
N PRO A 109 -2.67 -12.81 14.36
CA PRO A 109 -1.99 -14.10 14.23
C PRO A 109 -2.93 -15.15 13.62
N THR A 110 -2.33 -16.11 12.92
CA THR A 110 -3.04 -17.23 12.31
C THR A 110 -3.58 -18.16 13.40
N MET A 111 -4.85 -18.58 13.28
CA MET A 111 -5.53 -19.38 14.30
C MET A 111 -5.29 -20.89 14.13
N LEU A 112 -4.93 -21.32 12.91
CA LEU A 112 -4.81 -22.72 12.55
C LEU A 112 -3.38 -23.28 12.68
N GLY A 113 -2.42 -22.48 13.17
CA GLY A 113 -1.04 -22.91 13.36
C GLY A 113 -0.41 -23.48 12.08
N GLU A 114 0.08 -24.72 12.16
CA GLU A 114 0.74 -25.44 11.05
C GLU A 114 -0.23 -25.78 9.90
N CYS A 115 -1.52 -25.95 10.19
CA CYS A 115 -2.54 -26.24 9.16
C CYS A 115 -2.75 -25.04 8.22
N ASP A 116 -2.37 -23.83 8.64
CA ASP A 116 -2.55 -22.61 7.86
C ASP A 116 -1.71 -22.66 6.57
N GLU A 117 -0.50 -23.20 6.62
CA GLU A 117 0.37 -23.34 5.43
C GLU A 117 -0.22 -24.33 4.41
N ALA A 118 -0.77 -25.44 4.89
CA ALA A 118 -1.43 -26.43 4.04
C ALA A 118 -2.66 -25.84 3.35
N VAL A 119 -3.51 -25.11 4.09
CA VAL A 119 -4.69 -24.44 3.56
C VAL A 119 -4.30 -23.35 2.56
N GLN A 120 -3.30 -22.52 2.86
CA GLN A 120 -2.81 -21.49 1.94
C GLN A 120 -2.30 -22.10 0.63
N THR A 121 -1.56 -23.21 0.70
CA THR A 121 -1.04 -23.91 -0.49
C THR A 121 -2.17 -24.49 -1.31
N TYR A 122 -3.15 -25.11 -0.67
CA TYR A 122 -4.36 -25.61 -1.33
C TYR A 122 -5.14 -24.49 -2.03
N ILE A 123 -5.40 -23.37 -1.36
CA ILE A 123 -6.10 -22.22 -1.95
C ILE A 123 -5.32 -21.66 -3.14
N LYS A 124 -4.00 -21.47 -3.03
CA LYS A 124 -3.17 -20.96 -4.14
C LYS A 124 -3.21 -21.88 -5.35
N THR A 125 -3.07 -23.18 -5.14
CA THR A 125 -3.14 -24.17 -6.23
C THR A 125 -4.54 -24.21 -6.86
N PHE A 126 -5.60 -24.11 -6.06
CA PHE A 126 -6.97 -24.03 -6.54
C PHE A 126 -7.21 -22.78 -7.40
N VAL A 127 -6.85 -21.59 -6.90
CA VAL A 127 -6.99 -20.32 -7.64
C VAL A 127 -6.19 -20.36 -8.95
N SER A 128 -4.99 -20.93 -8.93
CA SER A 128 -4.16 -21.07 -10.13
C SER A 128 -4.79 -22.00 -11.17
N LYS A 129 -5.37 -23.13 -10.74
CA LYS A 129 -6.09 -24.06 -11.62
C LYS A 129 -7.37 -23.46 -12.20
N VAL A 130 -8.13 -22.73 -11.39
CA VAL A 130 -9.36 -22.04 -11.85
C VAL A 130 -9.02 -20.95 -12.87
N ALA A 131 -7.97 -20.15 -12.62
CA ALA A 131 -7.51 -19.13 -13.56
C ALA A 131 -7.06 -19.71 -14.92
N LEU A 132 -6.46 -20.91 -14.92
CA LEU A 132 -6.10 -21.63 -16.15
C LEU A 132 -7.32 -22.22 -16.87
N SER A 133 -8.35 -22.65 -16.14
CA SER A 133 -9.60 -23.20 -16.70
C SER A 133 -10.53 -22.13 -17.29
N THR A 134 -10.46 -20.89 -16.82
CA THR A 134 -11.18 -19.75 -17.40
C THR A 134 -10.50 -19.17 -18.65
N TYR A 135 -9.35 -19.73 -19.04
CA TYR A 135 -8.61 -19.36 -20.25
C TYR A 135 -8.65 -20.53 -21.25
N GLN A 136 -9.85 -20.87 -21.73
CA GLN A 136 -10.00 -21.64 -22.96
C GLN A 136 -10.76 -20.76 -23.97
N PRO A 137 -10.19 -20.55 -25.19
CA PRO A 137 -10.80 -19.76 -26.24
C PRO A 137 -12.07 -20.40 -26.82
#